data_AF-A0A1L3LZ00-F1
#
_entry.id   AF-A0A1L3LZ00-F1
#
_cell.length_a   1.000
_cell.length_b   1.000
_cell.length_c   1.000
_cell.angle_alpha   90.00
_cell.angle_beta   90.00
_cell.angle_gamma   90.00
#
_symmetry.space_group_name_H-M   'P 1'
#
loop_
_entity.id
_entity.type
_entity.pdbx_description
1 polymer ?
#
loop_
_entity_poly.entity_id
_entity_poly.type
_entity_poly.pdbx_seq_one_letter_code
_entity_poly.pdbx_strand_id
1 'polypeptide(L)'
;MFTMARCQHLFRQRWLPKAEHQWQMTTICANIRCVAETMAGEWADGRSDDKVRPSSWRNGFWPLGLCRSCSPRQEEVKSPRQCDIDRYACRTHEERKMQITSPVVMAQSESERLRARVVWLYHVENYTQNDIAKQLGINRVMVVRLLAEARRRNEVRVSISSPLSDMVALERDLEIAFGVTRAIVAPFSDPDGDPTKVIAAAAGTLISAMMKSGMIVGVGWGRTLYNTLPFIAGANLEDFRVVSLLGGISAARRFNPAEFAWQFAELFMGEGFLVPAPAVVDSPETKHALLERCGLAAIFEMADKLDVALLSVGGISALTTSYRTGYLSEADRRSLIDAGAVGDVLYNFIDKQGNLIDHEVNSRVISVNLDRLRRTPERVLISGGPEKLHALLASLTTIKPTTFVTDEQTAKALLLAAEQTNT
;
A
#
# COMPACT_ATOMS: atom_id res chain seq x y z
N MET A 1 38.57 -15.00 -11.44
CA MET A 1 39.31 -13.73 -11.28
C MET A 1 38.64 -12.69 -12.17
N PHE A 2 37.62 -12.01 -11.63
CA PHE A 2 36.91 -10.92 -12.29
C PHE A 2 37.03 -9.71 -11.36
N THR A 3 37.69 -8.66 -11.83
CA THR A 3 38.10 -7.52 -10.99
C THR A 3 36.98 -6.50 -10.80
N MET A 4 36.91 -6.00 -9.57
CA MET A 4 35.95 -5.07 -8.96
C MET A 4 35.74 -3.74 -9.72
N ALA A 5 36.62 -3.42 -10.68
CA ALA A 5 36.59 -2.18 -11.45
C ALA A 5 35.45 -2.10 -12.48
N ARG A 6 34.89 -3.24 -12.94
CA ARG A 6 33.84 -3.24 -13.98
C ARG A 6 32.41 -3.06 -13.42
N CYS A 7 32.20 -3.29 -12.13
CA CYS A 7 30.91 -3.04 -11.47
C CYS A 7 30.69 -1.55 -11.14
N GLN A 8 31.74 -0.81 -10.79
CA GLN A 8 31.62 0.63 -10.47
C GLN A 8 31.25 1.49 -11.68
N HIS A 9 31.60 1.06 -12.90
CA HIS A 9 31.27 1.82 -14.10
C HIS A 9 29.81 1.63 -14.56
N LEU A 10 29.22 0.45 -14.33
CA LEU A 10 27.82 0.16 -14.63
C LEU A 10 26.84 0.77 -13.60
N PHE A 11 27.29 1.00 -12.37
CA PHE A 11 26.44 1.61 -11.33
C PHE A 11 26.33 3.13 -11.47
N ARG A 12 27.38 3.82 -11.95
CA ARG A 12 27.40 5.29 -12.08
C ARG A 12 26.58 5.86 -13.24
N GLN A 13 26.21 5.07 -14.24
CA GLN A 13 25.47 5.58 -15.40
C GLN A 13 23.94 5.50 -15.28
N ARG A 14 23.40 4.80 -14.27
CA ARG A 14 21.97 4.46 -14.23
C ARG A 14 21.16 5.15 -13.13
N TRP A 15 21.82 5.73 -12.12
CA TRP A 15 21.14 6.34 -10.97
C TRP A 15 21.89 7.55 -10.43
N LEU A 16 21.54 8.73 -10.97
CA LEU A 16 21.49 10.07 -10.33
C LEU A 16 21.31 11.10 -11.47
N PRO A 17 20.34 12.03 -11.35
CA PRO A 17 20.47 13.08 -10.36
C PRO A 17 19.16 13.46 -9.64
N LYS A 18 19.23 13.61 -8.31
CA LYS A 18 19.04 14.89 -7.60
C LYS A 18 19.29 14.67 -6.11
N ALA A 19 20.24 15.42 -5.58
CA ALA A 19 20.62 15.44 -4.19
C ALA A 19 19.66 16.37 -3.45
N GLU A 20 18.78 15.80 -2.62
CA GLU A 20 18.01 16.59 -1.64
C GLU A 20 17.37 15.71 -0.54
N HIS A 21 18.08 14.74 0.04
CA HIS A 21 17.57 14.02 1.23
C HIS A 21 18.72 13.64 2.17
N GLN A 22 19.25 14.63 2.88
CA GLN A 22 20.24 14.40 3.95
C GLN A 22 19.59 14.27 5.34
N TRP A 23 18.27 14.40 5.44
CA TRP A 23 17.51 14.32 6.70
C TRP A 23 16.89 12.94 7.02
N GLN A 24 16.96 11.95 6.12
CA GLN A 24 16.26 10.66 6.28
C GLN A 24 17.14 9.45 6.68
N MET A 25 18.47 9.59 6.70
CA MET A 25 19.37 8.49 7.08
C MET A 25 19.41 8.23 8.60
N THR A 26 19.07 9.22 9.42
CA THR A 26 19.23 9.13 10.88
C THR A 26 18.19 8.24 11.55
N THR A 27 16.94 8.24 11.05
CA THR A 27 15.83 7.44 11.61
C THR A 27 15.93 5.96 11.23
N ILE A 28 16.42 5.65 10.03
CA ILE A 28 16.61 4.26 9.57
C ILE A 28 17.77 3.60 10.34
N CYS A 29 18.85 4.33 10.60
CA CYS A 29 19.99 3.83 11.39
C CYS A 29 19.64 3.57 12.86
N ALA A 30 18.71 4.33 13.45
CA ALA A 30 18.28 4.11 14.83
C ALA A 30 17.50 2.79 14.99
N ASN A 31 16.66 2.43 14.04
CA ASN A 31 15.86 1.19 14.10
C ASN A 31 16.68 -0.07 13.80
N ILE A 32 17.67 0.00 12.91
CA ILE A 32 18.60 -1.12 12.65
C ILE A 32 19.42 -1.44 13.91
N ARG A 33 19.79 -0.41 14.68
CA ARG A 33 20.54 -0.58 15.93
C ARG A 33 19.72 -1.28 17.02
N CYS A 34 18.43 -0.96 17.13
CA CYS A 34 17.53 -1.61 18.08
C CYS A 34 17.34 -3.12 17.78
N VAL A 35 17.24 -3.48 16.49
CA VAL A 35 17.13 -4.89 16.06
C VAL A 35 18.44 -5.65 16.37
N ALA A 36 19.60 -5.03 16.14
CA ALA A 36 20.89 -5.66 16.41
C ALA A 36 21.19 -5.84 17.91
N GLU A 37 20.78 -4.88 18.76
CA GLU A 37 21.01 -4.95 20.21
C GLU A 37 20.08 -5.96 20.89
N THR A 38 18.88 -6.20 20.35
CA THR A 38 17.95 -7.22 20.87
C THR A 38 18.44 -8.65 20.58
N MET A 39 19.00 -8.90 19.39
CA MET A 39 19.58 -10.22 19.05
C MET A 39 20.87 -10.54 19.81
N ALA A 40 21.59 -9.52 20.30
CA ALA A 40 22.78 -9.71 21.12
C ALA A 40 22.47 -10.00 22.60
N GLY A 41 21.31 -9.55 23.09
CA GLY A 41 20.87 -9.76 24.48
C GLY A 41 20.44 -11.19 24.80
N GLU A 42 19.93 -11.94 23.81
CA GLU A 42 19.46 -13.32 23.99
C GLU A 42 20.60 -14.36 24.07
N TRP A 43 21.85 -13.95 23.86
CA TRP A 43 23.03 -14.82 23.99
C TRP A 43 23.77 -14.67 25.34
N ALA A 44 23.33 -13.76 26.21
CA ALA A 44 24.07 -13.42 27.43
C ALA A 44 23.50 -14.04 28.73
N ASP A 45 22.32 -14.67 28.71
CA ASP A 45 21.72 -15.28 29.91
C ASP A 45 21.32 -16.75 29.69
N GLY A 46 22.20 -17.67 30.08
CA GLY A 46 21.94 -19.10 30.06
C GLY A 46 23.18 -19.94 30.43
N ARG A 47 23.24 -20.40 31.67
CA ARG A 47 24.32 -21.20 32.27
C ARG A 47 24.49 -22.57 31.60
N SER A 48 25.75 -22.92 31.36
CA SER A 48 26.42 -24.23 31.41
C SER A 48 25.64 -25.49 31.01
N ASP A 49 26.04 -26.13 29.91
CA ASP A 49 26.56 -27.50 30.00
C ASP A 49 27.40 -27.90 28.77
N ASP A 50 28.54 -28.52 29.06
CA ASP A 50 29.48 -29.10 28.11
C ASP A 50 28.88 -30.30 27.36
N LYS A 51 28.93 -30.28 26.02
CA LYS A 51 29.55 -31.31 25.17
C LYS A 51 29.14 -31.14 23.70
N VAL A 52 30.03 -31.64 22.83
CA VAL A 52 29.97 -31.73 21.35
C VAL A 52 30.57 -30.53 20.59
N ARG A 53 31.90 -30.57 20.43
CA ARG A 53 32.59 -29.95 19.28
C ARG A 53 32.54 -30.91 18.08
N PRO A 54 32.39 -30.39 16.86
CA PRO A 54 33.38 -30.73 15.84
C PRO A 54 34.11 -29.49 15.29
N SER A 55 35.39 -29.69 15.08
CA SER A 55 36.39 -28.79 14.52
C SER A 55 36.23 -28.59 13.01
N SER A 56 36.10 -27.34 12.53
CA SER A 56 36.69 -26.91 11.24
C SER A 56 36.42 -25.43 10.89
N TRP A 57 36.87 -24.45 11.68
CA TRP A 57 37.05 -23.08 11.16
C TRP A 57 38.32 -22.47 11.77
N ARG A 58 39.42 -22.52 11.01
CA ARG A 58 40.63 -21.73 11.26
C ARG A 58 40.68 -20.58 10.25
N ASN A 59 41.03 -19.41 10.79
CA ASN A 59 41.62 -18.25 10.13
C ASN A 59 40.69 -17.33 9.32
N GLY A 60 40.42 -16.16 9.89
CA GLY A 60 39.75 -15.04 9.22
C GLY A 60 39.73 -13.78 10.09
N PHE A 61 40.91 -13.29 10.49
CA PHE A 61 41.11 -11.98 11.11
C PHE A 61 40.58 -10.86 10.18
N TRP A 62 39.69 -9.99 10.66
CA TRP A 62 39.35 -8.73 10.01
C TRP A 62 39.99 -7.56 10.78
N PRO A 63 40.72 -6.64 10.12
CA PRO A 63 41.37 -5.52 10.78
C PRO A 63 40.38 -4.36 11.01
N LEU A 64 40.28 -3.93 12.27
CA LEU A 64 39.75 -2.63 12.67
C LEU A 64 40.78 -1.55 12.30
N GLY A 65 40.38 -0.57 11.49
CA GLY A 65 41.22 0.58 11.17
C GLY A 65 40.47 1.68 10.43
N LEU A 66 40.51 2.89 11.02
CA LEU A 66 40.25 4.22 10.46
C LEU A 66 38.79 4.73 10.44
N CYS A 67 38.36 5.25 11.60
CA CYS A 67 37.73 6.57 11.63
C CYS A 67 38.43 7.42 12.72
N ARG A 68 39.34 8.31 12.29
CA ARG A 68 39.94 9.34 13.14
C ARG A 68 39.18 10.65 12.90
N SER A 69 38.41 11.10 13.87
CA SER A 69 38.32 12.51 14.30
C SER A 69 37.27 12.65 15.41
N CYS A 70 37.57 13.50 16.38
CA CYS A 70 36.83 13.80 17.62
C CYS A 70 37.04 12.83 18.80
N SER A 71 38.16 13.00 19.51
CA SER A 71 38.24 12.74 20.95
C SER A 71 38.02 14.06 21.72
N PRO A 72 37.33 14.06 22.88
CA PRO A 72 37.15 15.24 23.70
C PRO A 72 38.41 15.53 24.53
N ARG A 73 38.90 16.78 24.52
CA ARG A 73 39.84 17.26 25.56
C ARG A 73 39.04 17.83 26.71
N GLN A 74 39.23 17.26 27.89
CA GLN A 74 38.98 17.94 29.16
C GLN A 74 40.12 18.91 29.41
N GLU A 75 39.80 20.18 29.67
CA GLU A 75 40.67 21.08 30.44
C GLU A 75 39.80 22.15 31.13
N GLU A 76 39.82 22.03 32.46
CA GLU A 76 39.75 23.07 33.51
C GLU A 76 38.53 24.00 33.69
N VAL A 77 38.03 23.93 34.92
CA VAL A 77 37.04 24.78 35.58
C VAL A 77 37.64 26.15 35.92
N LYS A 78 37.04 27.25 35.41
CA LYS A 78 37.03 28.57 36.07
C LYS A 78 35.66 29.25 35.91
N SER A 79 35.25 29.91 37.00
CA SER A 79 33.92 30.44 37.34
C SER A 79 33.50 31.72 36.55
N PRO A 80 32.26 32.22 36.71
CA PRO A 80 31.50 32.93 35.67
C PRO A 80 31.73 34.45 35.68
N ARG A 81 31.75 35.06 34.48
CA ARG A 81 31.56 36.51 34.30
C ARG A 81 30.71 36.80 33.07
N GLN A 82 29.66 37.59 33.31
CA GLN A 82 28.99 38.56 32.44
C GLN A 82 28.65 38.13 31.00
N CYS A 83 27.36 37.87 30.76
CA CYS A 83 26.76 37.89 29.43
C CYS A 83 26.36 39.34 29.12
N ASP A 84 27.13 40.01 28.26
CA ASP A 84 26.76 41.33 27.72
C ASP A 84 25.76 41.15 26.56
N ILE A 85 24.52 41.54 26.85
CA ILE A 85 23.46 41.86 25.90
C ILE A 85 23.81 43.23 25.31
N ASP A 86 24.14 43.28 24.02
CA ASP A 86 23.77 44.37 23.09
C ASP A 86 24.63 44.33 21.84
N ARG A 87 24.06 43.81 20.75
CA ARG A 87 24.34 44.20 19.36
C ARG A 87 23.45 43.36 18.45
N TYR A 88 22.35 43.93 18.00
CA TYR A 88 22.01 44.09 16.58
C TYR A 88 20.64 44.76 16.49
N ALA A 89 20.69 46.10 16.51
CA ALA A 89 19.55 46.97 16.29
C ALA A 89 19.08 46.93 14.83
N CYS A 90 17.76 47.09 14.67
CA CYS A 90 16.99 47.22 13.45
C CYS A 90 17.63 48.09 12.35
N ARG A 91 17.54 47.61 11.10
CA ARG A 91 17.54 48.48 9.91
C ARG A 91 16.31 48.18 9.05
N THR A 92 15.38 49.14 9.12
CA THR A 92 14.61 49.76 8.04
C THR A 92 13.98 48.91 6.94
N HIS A 93 12.65 48.99 6.90
CA HIS A 93 11.74 48.78 5.77
C HIS A 93 12.32 49.23 4.43
N GLU A 94 12.36 48.30 3.47
CA GLU A 94 12.40 48.62 2.05
C GLU A 94 11.49 47.62 1.31
N GLU A 95 10.53 48.18 0.58
CA GLU A 95 9.40 47.53 -0.05
C GLU A 95 9.83 46.48 -1.09
N ARG A 96 9.75 45.19 -0.76
CA ARG A 96 9.74 44.13 -1.78
C ARG A 96 8.32 43.90 -2.26
N LYS A 97 8.01 44.47 -3.42
CA LYS A 97 6.86 44.09 -4.26
C LYS A 97 6.86 42.57 -4.42
N MET A 98 5.91 41.93 -3.76
CA MET A 98 5.62 40.51 -3.86
C MET A 98 5.06 40.24 -5.26
N GLN A 99 5.95 39.87 -6.19
CA GLN A 99 5.53 39.30 -7.46
C GLN A 99 4.85 37.96 -7.14
N ILE A 100 3.54 37.93 -7.34
CA ILE A 100 2.75 36.70 -7.37
C ILE A 100 3.29 35.88 -8.54
N THR A 101 4.21 34.95 -8.26
CA THR A 101 4.64 33.97 -9.25
C THR A 101 3.50 32.99 -9.45
N SER A 102 2.91 33.02 -10.65
CA SER A 102 1.96 32.04 -11.17
C SER A 102 2.36 30.60 -10.83
N PRO A 103 1.37 29.70 -10.67
CA PRO A 103 1.66 28.29 -10.38
C PRO A 103 2.56 27.71 -11.46
N VAL A 104 3.64 27.05 -11.02
CA VAL A 104 4.63 26.40 -11.89
C VAL A 104 3.94 25.25 -12.63
N VAL A 105 3.48 25.52 -13.85
CA VAL A 105 3.02 24.48 -14.78
C VAL A 105 4.24 23.64 -15.16
N MET A 106 4.32 22.41 -14.65
CA MET A 106 5.37 21.46 -15.00
C MET A 106 5.47 21.33 -16.54
N ALA A 107 6.67 21.56 -17.09
CA ALA A 107 6.89 21.49 -18.54
C ALA A 107 6.77 20.03 -19.02
N GLN A 108 5.63 19.71 -19.64
CA GLN A 108 5.39 18.39 -20.25
C GLN A 108 6.44 18.08 -21.33
N SER A 109 6.95 16.85 -21.35
CA SER A 109 7.87 16.38 -22.38
C SER A 109 7.22 16.40 -23.77
N GLU A 110 8.02 16.61 -24.82
CA GLU A 110 7.53 16.62 -26.20
C GLU A 110 6.83 15.29 -26.57
N SER A 111 7.31 14.18 -26.00
CA SER A 111 6.68 12.85 -26.14
C SER A 111 5.32 12.74 -25.46
N GLU A 112 5.14 13.34 -24.28
CA GLU A 112 3.84 13.41 -23.60
C GLU A 112 2.83 14.24 -24.39
N ARG A 113 3.24 15.41 -24.90
CA ARG A 113 2.38 16.26 -25.72
C ARG A 113 1.95 15.55 -27.00
N LEU A 114 2.88 14.87 -27.68
CA LEU A 114 2.56 14.10 -28.88
C LEU A 114 1.57 12.95 -28.58
N ARG A 115 1.78 12.23 -27.48
CA ARG A 115 0.89 11.14 -27.06
C ARG A 115 -0.51 11.65 -26.72
N ALA A 116 -0.60 12.73 -25.95
CA ALA A 116 -1.87 13.37 -25.62
C ALA A 116 -2.61 13.84 -26.88
N ARG A 117 -1.90 14.41 -27.85
CA ARG A 117 -2.48 14.82 -29.15
C ARG A 117 -3.01 13.62 -29.93
N VAL A 118 -2.25 12.53 -30.02
CA VAL A 118 -2.70 11.29 -30.68
C VAL A 118 -3.96 10.72 -30.02
N VAL A 119 -4.01 10.69 -28.69
CA VAL A 119 -5.18 10.25 -27.93
C VAL A 119 -6.40 11.12 -28.23
N TRP A 120 -6.24 12.44 -28.21
CA TRP A 120 -7.33 13.38 -28.47
C TRP A 120 -7.90 13.22 -29.89
N LEU A 121 -7.04 13.18 -30.91
CA LEU A 121 -7.47 12.99 -32.29
C LEU A 121 -8.23 11.67 -32.48
N TYR A 122 -7.81 10.61 -31.80
CA TYR A 122 -8.43 9.29 -31.91
C TYR A 122 -9.76 9.19 -31.15
N HIS A 123 -9.80 9.63 -29.90
CA HIS A 123 -10.94 9.40 -29.00
C HIS A 123 -11.99 10.52 -29.00
N VAL A 124 -11.58 11.77 -29.25
CA VAL A 124 -12.47 12.94 -29.21
C VAL A 124 -12.86 13.37 -30.63
N GLU A 125 -11.88 13.48 -31.52
CA GLU A 125 -12.12 13.91 -32.90
C GLU A 125 -12.42 12.75 -33.86
N ASN A 126 -12.40 11.50 -33.40
CA ASN A 126 -12.75 10.29 -34.16
C ASN A 126 -11.94 10.06 -35.45
N TYR A 127 -10.71 10.58 -35.55
CA TYR A 127 -9.84 10.31 -36.68
C TYR A 127 -9.36 8.85 -36.68
N THR A 128 -9.22 8.26 -37.87
CA THR A 128 -8.60 6.93 -37.98
C THR A 128 -7.10 7.02 -37.68
N GLN A 129 -6.50 5.91 -37.25
CA GLN A 129 -5.04 5.86 -37.00
C GLN A 129 -4.21 6.26 -38.23
N ASN A 130 -4.73 6.05 -39.44
CA ASN A 130 -4.08 6.45 -40.69
C ASN A 130 -4.15 7.96 -40.92
N ASP A 131 -5.29 8.59 -40.58
CA ASP A 131 -5.46 10.03 -40.73
C ASP A 131 -4.61 10.78 -39.71
N ILE A 132 -4.56 10.29 -38.47
CA ILE A 132 -3.68 10.81 -37.42
C ILE A 132 -2.21 10.74 -37.84
N ALA A 133 -1.78 9.62 -38.42
CA ALA A 133 -0.42 9.45 -38.92
C ALA A 133 -0.06 10.50 -39.97
N LYS A 134 -0.96 10.75 -40.94
CA LYS A 134 -0.77 11.78 -41.97
C LYS A 134 -0.75 13.19 -41.38
N GLN A 135 -1.70 13.49 -40.49
CA GLN A 135 -1.86 14.84 -39.90
C GLN A 135 -0.69 15.23 -39.00
N LEU A 136 -0.12 14.27 -38.26
CA LEU A 136 1.00 14.51 -37.35
C LEU A 136 2.38 14.21 -37.98
N GLY A 137 2.43 13.77 -39.24
CA GLY A 137 3.68 13.44 -39.93
C GLY A 137 4.44 12.26 -39.31
N ILE A 138 3.74 11.31 -38.67
CA ILE A 138 4.34 10.15 -38.00
C ILE A 138 3.86 8.83 -38.62
N ASN A 139 4.61 7.75 -38.40
CA ASN A 139 4.21 6.43 -38.88
C ASN A 139 2.97 5.92 -38.11
N ARG A 140 2.03 5.26 -38.79
CA ARG A 140 0.88 4.55 -38.18
C ARG A 140 1.31 3.61 -37.04
N VAL A 141 2.43 2.90 -37.17
CA VAL A 141 2.97 2.03 -36.10
C VAL A 141 3.27 2.85 -34.83
N MET A 142 3.76 4.08 -35.00
CA MET A 142 3.98 5.00 -33.88
C MET A 142 2.66 5.46 -33.25
N VAL A 143 1.63 5.75 -34.04
CA VAL A 143 0.28 6.07 -33.54
C VAL A 143 -0.28 4.93 -32.69
N VAL A 144 -0.22 3.69 -33.19
CA VAL A 144 -0.66 2.50 -32.45
C VAL A 144 0.12 2.36 -31.14
N ARG A 145 1.45 2.51 -31.19
CA ARG A 145 2.31 2.46 -30.00
C ARG A 145 1.95 3.55 -29.00
N LEU A 146 1.70 4.78 -29.43
CA LEU A 146 1.34 5.90 -28.56
C LEU A 146 -0.05 5.71 -27.92
N LEU A 147 -1.04 5.22 -28.67
CA LEU A 147 -2.36 4.86 -28.12
C LEU A 147 -2.25 3.72 -27.11
N ALA A 148 -1.48 2.67 -27.44
CA ALA A 148 -1.23 1.56 -26.54
C ALA A 148 -0.47 2.01 -25.28
N GLU A 149 0.49 2.92 -25.43
CA GLU A 149 1.24 3.49 -24.32
C GLU A 149 0.38 4.38 -23.44
N ALA A 150 -0.49 5.22 -24.02
CA ALA A 150 -1.43 6.05 -23.27
C ALA A 150 -2.40 5.18 -22.46
N ARG A 151 -2.90 4.09 -23.05
CA ARG A 151 -3.69 3.08 -22.32
C ARG A 151 -2.89 2.41 -21.21
N ARG A 152 -1.65 2.02 -21.47
CA ARG A 152 -0.76 1.39 -20.47
C ARG A 152 -0.44 2.33 -19.29
N ARG A 153 -0.33 3.63 -19.56
CA ARG A 153 -0.09 4.69 -18.58
C ARG A 153 -1.37 5.23 -17.92
N ASN A 154 -2.54 4.73 -18.30
CA ASN A 154 -3.85 5.18 -17.83
C ASN A 154 -4.13 6.67 -18.07
N GLU A 155 -3.55 7.24 -19.13
CA GLU A 155 -3.81 8.61 -19.57
C GLU A 155 -5.15 8.76 -20.28
N VAL A 156 -5.76 7.63 -20.65
CA VAL A 156 -7.09 7.57 -21.25
C VAL A 156 -8.02 6.83 -20.31
N ARG A 157 -9.09 7.50 -19.88
CA ARG A 157 -10.21 6.88 -19.16
C ARG A 157 -11.44 6.90 -20.06
N VAL A 158 -11.99 5.73 -20.31
CA VAL A 158 -13.26 5.60 -21.04
C VAL A 158 -14.35 5.45 -20.00
N SER A 159 -15.20 6.47 -19.88
CA SER A 159 -16.43 6.40 -19.10
C SER A 159 -17.57 6.09 -20.06
N ILE A 160 -18.41 5.13 -19.70
CA ILE A 160 -19.63 4.79 -20.45
C ILE A 160 -20.80 5.26 -19.60
N SER A 161 -21.47 6.33 -20.03
CA SER A 161 -22.74 6.76 -19.46
C SER A 161 -23.88 5.97 -20.09
N SER A 162 -24.08 4.73 -19.64
CA SER A 162 -25.26 3.94 -19.98
C SER A 162 -26.01 3.58 -18.69
N PRO A 163 -27.33 3.80 -18.60
CA PRO A 163 -28.11 3.20 -17.53
C PRO A 163 -28.14 1.69 -17.78
N LEU A 164 -27.23 0.97 -17.15
CA LEU A 164 -27.35 -0.48 -17.00
C LEU A 164 -28.39 -0.70 -15.91
N SER A 165 -29.67 -0.64 -16.27
CA SER A 165 -30.81 -0.86 -15.35
C SER A 165 -30.62 -2.07 -14.46
N ASP A 166 -30.04 -3.13 -15.04
CA ASP A 166 -29.85 -4.41 -14.39
C ASP A 166 -28.78 -4.34 -13.28
N MET A 167 -27.78 -3.46 -13.43
CA MET A 167 -26.76 -3.24 -12.39
C MET A 167 -27.36 -2.49 -11.20
N VAL A 168 -28.20 -1.49 -11.46
CA VAL A 168 -28.86 -0.72 -10.40
C VAL A 168 -29.78 -1.61 -9.56
N ALA A 169 -30.48 -2.55 -10.18
CA ALA A 169 -31.29 -3.55 -9.48
C ALA A 169 -30.41 -4.44 -8.59
N LEU A 170 -29.32 -5.01 -9.13
CA LEU A 170 -28.39 -5.84 -8.35
C LEU A 170 -27.73 -5.08 -7.19
N GLU A 171 -27.35 -3.82 -7.41
CA GLU A 171 -26.82 -2.96 -6.36
C GLU A 171 -27.84 -2.81 -5.23
N ARG A 172 -29.10 -2.55 -5.58
CA ARG A 172 -30.16 -2.39 -4.59
C ARG A 172 -30.45 -3.69 -3.82
N ASP A 173 -30.45 -4.82 -4.50
CA ASP A 173 -30.66 -6.12 -3.86
C ASP A 173 -29.53 -6.45 -2.89
N LEU A 174 -28.28 -6.14 -3.24
CA LEU A 174 -27.13 -6.30 -2.34
C LEU A 174 -27.21 -5.40 -1.11
N GLU A 175 -27.62 -4.14 -1.28
CA GLU A 175 -27.85 -3.20 -0.17
C GLU A 175 -28.88 -3.76 0.82
N ILE A 176 -29.99 -4.30 0.32
CA ILE A 176 -31.06 -4.86 1.15
C ILE A 176 -30.61 -6.15 1.83
N ALA A 177 -30.02 -7.09 1.07
CA ALA A 177 -29.66 -8.41 1.57
C ALA A 177 -28.56 -8.37 2.64
N PHE A 178 -27.57 -7.49 2.48
CA PHE A 178 -26.38 -7.44 3.34
C PHE A 178 -26.31 -6.19 4.24
N GLY A 179 -27.28 -5.28 4.14
CA GLY A 179 -27.33 -4.07 4.95
C GLY A 179 -26.20 -3.07 4.67
N VAL A 180 -25.58 -3.13 3.49
CA VAL A 180 -24.59 -2.13 3.07
C VAL A 180 -25.29 -0.85 2.65
N THR A 181 -24.69 0.30 2.94
CA THR A 181 -25.26 1.62 2.58
C THR A 181 -25.23 1.86 1.08
N ARG A 182 -24.21 1.33 0.41
CA ARG A 182 -24.01 1.47 -1.03
C ARG A 182 -23.39 0.22 -1.62
N ALA A 183 -24.00 -0.33 -2.67
CA ALA A 183 -23.34 -1.32 -3.51
C ALA A 183 -22.93 -0.67 -4.84
N ILE A 184 -21.81 -1.12 -5.41
CA ILE A 184 -21.38 -0.78 -6.77
C ILE A 184 -21.05 -2.08 -7.49
N VAL A 185 -21.77 -2.36 -8.56
CA VAL A 185 -21.60 -3.58 -9.35
C VAL A 185 -20.97 -3.23 -10.69
N ALA A 186 -19.75 -3.74 -10.90
CA ALA A 186 -19.05 -3.60 -12.16
C ALA A 186 -19.59 -4.63 -13.17
N PRO A 187 -20.03 -4.20 -14.37
CA PRO A 187 -20.50 -5.12 -15.40
C PRO A 187 -19.36 -6.03 -15.86
N PHE A 188 -19.63 -7.32 -16.00
CA PHE A 188 -18.62 -8.29 -16.35
C PHE A 188 -19.17 -9.40 -17.26
N SER A 189 -18.75 -9.38 -18.52
CA SER A 189 -19.33 -10.23 -19.57
C SER A 189 -18.74 -11.64 -19.65
N ASP A 190 -17.67 -11.94 -18.90
CA ASP A 190 -16.98 -13.23 -18.93
C ASP A 190 -17.16 -13.96 -17.60
N PRO A 191 -18.14 -14.89 -17.49
CA PRO A 191 -18.44 -15.57 -16.23
C PRO A 191 -17.26 -16.33 -15.60
N ASP A 192 -16.30 -16.77 -16.42
CA ASP A 192 -15.15 -17.57 -15.99
C ASP A 192 -13.85 -16.74 -15.92
N GLY A 193 -13.91 -15.45 -16.27
CA GLY A 193 -12.77 -14.55 -16.29
C GLY A 193 -12.37 -14.01 -14.91
N ASP A 194 -11.22 -13.32 -14.84
CA ASP A 194 -10.78 -12.61 -13.63
C ASP A 194 -11.46 -11.22 -13.55
N PRO A 195 -12.43 -10.98 -12.64
CA PRO A 195 -13.15 -9.72 -12.55
C PRO A 195 -12.32 -8.58 -11.95
N THR A 196 -11.09 -8.87 -11.49
CA THR A 196 -10.25 -7.91 -10.75
C THR A 196 -10.14 -6.55 -11.46
N LYS A 197 -10.01 -6.54 -12.79
CA LYS A 197 -9.82 -5.30 -13.55
C LYS A 197 -11.10 -4.43 -13.60
N VAL A 198 -12.27 -5.04 -13.76
CA VAL A 198 -13.54 -4.28 -13.84
C VAL A 198 -13.92 -3.73 -12.47
N ILE A 199 -13.71 -4.52 -11.41
CA ILE A 199 -13.86 -4.09 -10.02
C ILE A 199 -12.92 -2.92 -9.73
N ALA A 200 -11.66 -3.04 -10.16
CA ALA A 200 -10.66 -2.01 -9.94
C ALA A 200 -11.00 -0.68 -10.63
N ALA A 201 -11.59 -0.73 -11.83
CA ALA A 201 -12.03 0.45 -12.56
C ALA A 201 -13.20 1.16 -11.86
N ALA A 202 -14.20 0.39 -11.41
CA ALA A 202 -15.33 0.91 -10.65
C ALA A 202 -14.88 1.54 -9.31
N ALA A 203 -14.03 0.81 -8.57
CA ALA A 203 -13.48 1.27 -7.31
C ALA A 203 -12.59 2.52 -7.45
N GLY A 204 -11.74 2.59 -8.49
CA GLY A 204 -10.91 3.77 -8.73
C GLY A 204 -11.75 5.04 -8.97
N THR A 205 -12.86 4.91 -9.69
CA THR A 205 -13.82 6.01 -9.91
C THR A 205 -14.47 6.47 -8.60
N LEU A 206 -14.93 5.51 -7.77
CA LEU A 206 -15.48 5.79 -6.45
C LEU A 206 -14.46 6.52 -5.57
N ILE A 207 -13.25 5.98 -5.46
CA ILE A 207 -12.18 6.53 -4.62
C ILE A 207 -11.89 7.97 -5.02
N SER A 208 -11.73 8.25 -6.32
CA SER A 208 -11.47 9.61 -6.81
C SER A 208 -12.53 10.63 -6.44
N ALA A 209 -13.80 10.23 -6.40
CA ALA A 209 -14.88 11.12 -6.00
C ALA A 209 -14.98 11.30 -4.48
N MET A 210 -14.46 10.33 -3.71
CA MET A 210 -14.63 10.27 -2.26
C MET A 210 -13.53 11.00 -1.49
N MET A 211 -12.29 11.02 -1.98
CA MET A 211 -11.16 11.62 -1.27
C MET A 211 -11.25 13.15 -1.19
N LYS A 212 -10.98 13.71 -0.01
CA LYS A 212 -11.03 15.15 0.29
C LYS A 212 -9.87 15.54 1.21
N SER A 213 -9.54 16.83 1.25
CA SER A 213 -8.59 17.40 2.20
C SER A 213 -8.98 17.13 3.66
N GLY A 214 -7.97 16.95 4.53
CA GLY A 214 -8.14 16.65 5.95
C GLY A 214 -8.45 15.20 6.28
N MET A 215 -8.65 14.32 5.28
CA MET A 215 -9.02 12.93 5.50
C MET A 215 -7.83 12.06 5.97
N ILE A 216 -8.13 11.12 6.87
CA ILE A 216 -7.25 10.00 7.23
C ILE A 216 -7.82 8.72 6.63
N VAL A 217 -7.07 8.12 5.71
CA VAL A 217 -7.50 6.95 4.94
C VAL A 217 -6.66 5.73 5.30
N GLY A 218 -7.32 4.71 5.83
CA GLY A 218 -6.73 3.41 6.09
C GLY A 218 -6.76 2.58 4.82
N VAL A 219 -5.62 2.02 4.44
CA VAL A 219 -5.51 1.17 3.25
C VAL A 219 -5.07 -0.24 3.62
N GLY A 220 -5.85 -1.21 3.15
CA GLY A 220 -5.44 -2.59 3.11
C GLY A 220 -4.48 -2.85 1.96
N TRP A 221 -4.50 -4.07 1.45
CA TRP A 221 -3.59 -4.49 0.39
C TRP A 221 -4.23 -5.55 -0.51
N GLY A 222 -3.47 -5.99 -1.51
CA GLY A 222 -3.81 -7.13 -2.35
C GLY A 222 -3.94 -6.77 -3.83
N ARG A 223 -4.05 -7.82 -4.66
CA ARG A 223 -4.14 -7.68 -6.13
C ARG A 223 -5.26 -6.74 -6.56
N THR A 224 -6.44 -6.82 -5.92
CA THR A 224 -7.60 -6.01 -6.30
C THR A 224 -7.37 -4.53 -6.01
N LEU A 225 -6.94 -4.18 -4.79
CA LEU A 225 -6.63 -2.80 -4.42
C LEU A 225 -5.50 -2.23 -5.28
N TYR A 226 -4.41 -2.97 -5.48
CA TYR A 226 -3.31 -2.48 -6.32
C TYR A 226 -3.75 -2.14 -7.75
N ASN A 227 -4.63 -2.96 -8.34
CA ASN A 227 -5.15 -2.68 -9.69
C ASN A 227 -6.07 -1.46 -9.75
N THR A 228 -6.53 -0.90 -8.62
CA THR A 228 -7.33 0.35 -8.59
C THR A 228 -6.48 1.58 -8.92
N LEU A 229 -5.18 1.59 -8.57
CA LEU A 229 -4.28 2.76 -8.71
C LEU A 229 -4.34 3.39 -10.12
N PRO A 230 -4.22 2.62 -11.22
CA PRO A 230 -4.51 3.07 -12.58
C PRO A 230 -5.73 3.96 -12.80
N PHE A 231 -6.82 3.67 -12.10
CA PHE A 231 -8.14 4.26 -12.34
C PHE A 231 -8.43 5.45 -11.42
N ILE A 232 -7.58 5.70 -10.42
CA ILE A 232 -7.73 6.80 -9.49
C ILE A 232 -7.23 8.11 -10.13
N ALA A 233 -8.13 9.07 -10.31
CA ALA A 233 -7.81 10.49 -10.43
C ALA A 233 -7.20 11.00 -9.12
N GLY A 234 -5.88 11.20 -9.12
CA GLY A 234 -5.18 11.92 -8.06
C GLY A 234 -5.51 13.42 -8.06
N ALA A 235 -5.27 14.07 -6.93
CA ALA A 235 -5.48 15.51 -6.73
C ALA A 235 -4.52 16.05 -5.67
N ASN A 236 -4.28 17.35 -5.62
CA ASN A 236 -3.56 17.94 -4.48
C ASN A 236 -4.53 18.11 -3.31
N LEU A 237 -4.42 17.28 -2.27
CA LEU A 237 -5.28 17.37 -1.09
C LEU A 237 -4.47 17.82 0.14
N GLU A 238 -4.81 18.98 0.69
CA GLU A 238 -4.22 19.47 1.95
C GLU A 238 -4.55 18.54 3.14
N ASP A 239 -3.59 18.33 4.03
CA ASP A 239 -3.71 17.49 5.25
C ASP A 239 -4.30 16.10 4.98
N PHE A 240 -3.92 15.47 3.87
CA PHE A 240 -4.34 14.13 3.51
C PHE A 240 -3.35 13.09 4.03
N ARG A 241 -3.84 12.11 4.80
CA ARG A 241 -3.00 11.09 5.45
C ARG A 241 -3.45 9.69 5.07
N VAL A 242 -2.49 8.82 4.78
CA VAL A 242 -2.73 7.43 4.39
C VAL A 242 -2.04 6.51 5.38
N VAL A 243 -2.78 5.57 5.98
CA VAL A 243 -2.28 4.65 7.00
C VAL A 243 -2.32 3.22 6.46
N SER A 244 -1.17 2.54 6.42
CA SER A 244 -1.12 1.12 6.10
C SER A 244 -1.72 0.31 7.24
N LEU A 245 -2.74 -0.50 6.95
CA LEU A 245 -3.46 -1.28 7.95
C LEU A 245 -2.82 -2.64 8.27
N LEU A 246 -1.72 -2.96 7.57
CA LEU A 246 -0.98 -4.21 7.69
C LEU A 246 0.53 -3.93 7.63
N GLY A 247 1.31 -4.76 8.33
CA GLY A 247 2.75 -4.87 8.15
C GLY A 247 3.14 -5.11 6.69
N GLY A 248 4.32 -4.63 6.31
CA GLY A 248 4.88 -4.89 4.99
C GLY A 248 5.22 -6.37 4.81
N ILE A 249 5.54 -6.75 3.58
CA ILE A 249 5.96 -8.13 3.33
C ILE A 249 7.38 -8.24 2.76
N SER A 250 8.24 -8.92 3.51
CA SER A 250 9.70 -8.91 3.36
C SER A 250 10.22 -9.45 2.03
N ALA A 251 9.47 -10.32 1.34
CA ALA A 251 9.84 -10.90 0.04
C ALA A 251 8.76 -10.73 -1.03
N ALA A 252 8.20 -9.51 -1.13
CA ALA A 252 7.20 -9.14 -2.14
C ALA A 252 7.65 -9.45 -3.58
N ARG A 253 7.06 -10.49 -4.18
CA ARG A 253 7.28 -10.81 -5.60
C ARG A 253 6.46 -9.93 -6.56
N ARG A 254 5.32 -9.39 -6.12
CA ARG A 254 4.40 -8.61 -6.98
C ARG A 254 3.64 -7.48 -6.29
N PHE A 255 3.21 -7.65 -5.05
CA PHE A 255 2.40 -6.65 -4.34
C PHE A 255 2.83 -6.61 -2.87
N ASN A 256 3.07 -5.42 -2.32
CA ASN A 256 3.38 -5.19 -0.91
C ASN A 256 2.38 -4.17 -0.31
N PRO A 257 1.83 -4.39 0.90
CA PRO A 257 1.01 -3.41 1.60
C PRO A 257 1.63 -2.00 1.64
N ALA A 258 2.93 -1.92 1.95
CA ALA A 258 3.65 -0.65 2.00
C ALA A 258 3.72 0.05 0.63
N GLU A 259 3.84 -0.71 -0.45
CA GLU A 259 3.90 -0.18 -1.81
C GLU A 259 2.55 0.41 -2.24
N PHE A 260 1.44 -0.29 -1.97
CA PHE A 260 0.11 0.24 -2.26
C PHE A 260 -0.16 1.52 -1.47
N ALA A 261 0.11 1.52 -0.17
CA ALA A 261 -0.10 2.68 0.68
C ALA A 261 0.73 3.89 0.23
N TRP A 262 1.99 3.66 -0.14
CA TRP A 262 2.86 4.72 -0.64
C TRP A 262 2.36 5.31 -1.98
N GLN A 263 2.08 4.47 -2.98
CA GLN A 263 1.59 4.93 -4.28
C GLN A 263 0.21 5.62 -4.15
N PHE A 264 -0.64 5.14 -3.25
CA PHE A 264 -1.92 5.76 -2.96
C PHE A 264 -1.76 7.16 -2.35
N ALA A 265 -0.83 7.34 -1.41
CA ALA A 265 -0.51 8.66 -0.84
C ALA A 265 0.04 9.63 -1.90
N GLU A 266 0.92 9.15 -2.78
CA GLU A 266 1.49 9.95 -3.87
C GLU A 266 0.42 10.49 -4.83
N LEU A 267 -0.61 9.69 -5.15
CA LEU A 267 -1.71 10.14 -6.00
C LEU A 267 -2.42 11.38 -5.45
N PHE A 268 -2.46 11.54 -4.13
CA PHE A 268 -3.14 12.66 -3.46
C PHE A 268 -2.20 13.70 -2.86
N MET A 269 -0.88 13.55 -3.10
CA MET A 269 0.19 14.34 -2.47
C MET A 269 0.09 14.39 -0.93
N GLY A 270 -0.35 13.28 -0.34
CA GLY A 270 -0.52 13.14 1.10
C GLY A 270 0.65 12.47 1.81
N GLU A 271 0.53 12.38 3.12
CA GLU A 271 1.53 11.74 4.00
C GLU A 271 1.22 10.24 4.18
N GLY A 272 2.23 9.39 3.97
CA GLY A 272 2.11 7.94 4.16
C GLY A 272 2.66 7.46 5.50
N PHE A 273 1.81 6.84 6.32
CA PHE A 273 2.14 6.18 7.58
C PHE A 273 2.18 4.67 7.36
N LEU A 274 3.40 4.16 7.16
CA LEU A 274 3.64 2.75 6.84
C LEU A 274 4.02 1.96 8.08
N VAL A 275 3.73 0.66 8.11
CA VAL A 275 4.12 -0.24 9.21
C VAL A 275 5.44 -0.94 8.86
N PRO A 276 6.59 -0.53 9.43
CA PRO A 276 7.90 -1.09 9.10
C PRO A 276 8.17 -2.42 9.83
N ALA A 277 7.24 -3.36 9.74
CA ALA A 277 7.35 -4.71 10.30
C ALA A 277 6.76 -5.75 9.34
N PRO A 278 7.17 -7.02 9.42
CA PRO A 278 6.53 -8.10 8.68
C PRO A 278 5.04 -8.22 9.01
N ALA A 279 4.23 -8.55 8.01
CA ALA A 279 2.78 -8.77 8.17
C ALA A 279 2.46 -9.91 9.14
N VAL A 280 3.32 -10.92 9.23
CA VAL A 280 3.26 -12.05 10.16
C VAL A 280 4.64 -12.23 10.78
N VAL A 281 4.71 -12.32 12.09
CA VAL A 281 5.95 -12.59 12.83
C VAL A 281 6.00 -14.03 13.32
N ASP A 282 7.12 -14.45 13.88
CA ASP A 282 7.37 -15.80 14.35
C ASP A 282 6.56 -16.17 15.62
N SER A 283 6.33 -15.20 16.51
CA SER A 283 5.68 -15.40 17.80
C SER A 283 4.78 -14.22 18.26
N PRO A 284 3.79 -14.47 19.13
CA PRO A 284 3.02 -13.41 19.80
C PRO A 284 3.91 -12.45 20.61
N GLU A 285 4.99 -12.95 21.19
CA GLU A 285 5.97 -12.18 21.96
C GLU A 285 6.67 -11.16 21.06
N THR A 286 7.08 -11.57 19.84
CA THR A 286 7.64 -10.66 18.84
C THR A 286 6.64 -9.59 18.43
N LYS A 287 5.36 -9.96 18.23
CA LYS A 287 4.30 -8.98 17.92
C LYS A 287 4.16 -7.96 19.06
N HIS A 288 4.10 -8.42 20.30
CA HIS A 288 3.99 -7.55 21.46
C HIS A 288 5.20 -6.61 21.58
N ALA A 289 6.42 -7.13 21.40
CA ALA A 289 7.64 -6.32 21.43
C ALA A 289 7.63 -5.22 20.35
N LEU A 290 7.23 -5.55 19.12
CA LEU A 290 7.13 -4.57 18.03
C LEU A 290 6.07 -3.49 18.29
N LEU A 291 4.91 -3.88 18.82
CA LEU A 291 3.83 -2.94 19.12
C LEU A 291 4.18 -2.02 20.28
N GLU A 292 4.59 -2.57 21.42
CA GLU A 292 4.77 -1.83 22.66
C GLU A 292 6.16 -1.23 22.82
N ARG A 293 7.22 -1.96 22.46
CA ARG A 293 8.61 -1.52 22.70
C ARG A 293 9.18 -0.72 21.54
N CYS A 294 8.78 -1.05 20.31
CA CYS A 294 9.22 -0.34 19.10
C CYS A 294 8.25 0.77 18.65
N GLY A 295 7.16 0.99 19.39
CA GLY A 295 6.24 2.11 19.17
C GLY A 295 5.32 1.96 17.94
N LEU A 296 5.18 0.76 17.36
CA LEU A 296 4.27 0.55 16.22
C LEU A 296 2.80 0.71 16.61
N ALA A 297 2.47 0.58 17.91
CA ALA A 297 1.12 0.84 18.42
C ALA A 297 0.59 2.22 18.00
N ALA A 298 1.44 3.25 17.98
CA ALA A 298 1.04 4.61 17.60
C ALA A 298 0.48 4.70 16.17
N ILE A 299 0.97 3.88 15.24
CA ILE A 299 0.46 3.83 13.85
C ILE A 299 -0.94 3.21 13.84
N PHE A 300 -1.15 2.13 14.60
CA PHE A 300 -2.46 1.48 14.69
C PHE A 300 -3.48 2.27 15.52
N GLU A 301 -3.04 3.17 16.40
CA GLU A 301 -3.91 4.14 17.07
C GLU A 301 -4.47 5.18 16.09
N MET A 302 -3.77 5.49 15.00
CA MET A 302 -4.34 6.32 13.93
C MET A 302 -5.57 5.67 13.29
N ALA A 303 -5.70 4.34 13.39
CA ALA A 303 -6.87 3.63 12.88
C ALA A 303 -8.17 4.04 13.57
N ASP A 304 -8.11 4.58 14.79
CA ASP A 304 -9.28 5.05 15.54
C ASP A 304 -9.81 6.39 15.03
N LYS A 305 -9.06 7.07 14.15
CA LYS A 305 -9.41 8.37 13.56
C LYS A 305 -9.62 8.29 12.05
N LEU A 306 -9.69 7.09 11.48
CA LEU A 306 -9.92 6.94 10.05
C LEU A 306 -11.28 7.49 9.67
N ASP A 307 -11.32 8.24 8.58
CA ASP A 307 -12.56 8.62 7.89
C ASP A 307 -13.00 7.49 6.96
N VAL A 308 -12.03 6.87 6.27
CA VAL A 308 -12.24 5.83 5.26
C VAL A 308 -11.29 4.66 5.50
N ALA A 309 -11.77 3.43 5.36
CA ALA A 309 -10.97 2.22 5.24
C ALA A 309 -11.21 1.53 3.89
N LEU A 310 -10.17 1.38 3.07
CA LEU A 310 -10.21 0.65 1.79
C LEU A 310 -9.68 -0.77 2.01
N LEU A 311 -10.56 -1.76 1.89
CA LEU A 311 -10.29 -3.15 2.25
C LEU A 311 -10.51 -4.08 1.06
N SER A 312 -9.81 -5.21 1.06
CA SER A 312 -10.12 -6.33 0.17
C SER A 312 -10.11 -7.64 0.95
N VAL A 313 -10.71 -8.67 0.35
CA VAL A 313 -10.82 -10.01 0.96
C VAL A 313 -9.87 -10.98 0.27
N GLY A 314 -9.16 -11.74 1.10
CA GLY A 314 -8.43 -12.93 0.68
C GLY A 314 -9.29 -14.18 0.89
N GLY A 315 -9.40 -15.03 -0.14
CA GLY A 315 -9.89 -16.40 0.05
C GLY A 315 -8.76 -17.29 0.57
N ILE A 316 -9.10 -18.39 1.25
CA ILE A 316 -8.10 -19.36 1.74
C ILE A 316 -7.77 -20.49 0.74
N SER A 317 -8.43 -20.50 -0.42
CA SER A 317 -8.21 -21.47 -1.48
C SER A 317 -6.79 -21.35 -2.07
N ALA A 318 -6.30 -22.43 -2.69
CA ALA A 318 -4.90 -22.62 -3.10
C ALA A 318 -4.33 -21.57 -4.09
N LEU A 319 -5.13 -20.62 -4.58
CA LEU A 319 -4.78 -19.71 -5.67
C LEU A 319 -4.73 -18.21 -5.27
N THR A 320 -4.94 -17.86 -4.01
CA THR A 320 -5.11 -16.45 -3.61
C THR A 320 -3.79 -15.70 -3.34
N THR A 321 -3.87 -14.37 -3.33
CA THR A 321 -2.71 -13.46 -3.18
C THR A 321 -2.00 -13.64 -1.84
N SER A 322 -2.77 -13.93 -0.78
CA SER A 322 -2.30 -14.24 0.57
C SER A 322 -1.31 -15.42 0.60
N TYR A 323 -1.54 -16.44 -0.24
CA TYR A 323 -0.75 -17.68 -0.28
C TYR A 323 0.36 -17.70 -1.34
N ARG A 324 0.07 -17.22 -2.56
CA ARG A 324 1.03 -17.25 -3.70
C ARG A 324 2.33 -16.49 -3.47
N THR A 325 2.36 -15.69 -2.42
CA THR A 325 3.44 -14.78 -2.10
C THR A 325 4.40 -15.35 -1.04
N GLY A 326 4.09 -16.50 -0.44
CA GLY A 326 5.04 -17.33 0.32
C GLY A 326 5.21 -16.97 1.80
N TYR A 327 4.20 -16.35 2.42
CA TYR A 327 4.31 -15.78 3.78
C TYR A 327 3.61 -16.58 4.85
N LEU A 328 2.55 -17.32 4.47
CA LEU A 328 2.10 -18.46 5.23
C LEU A 328 2.70 -19.71 4.59
N SER A 329 3.19 -20.64 5.42
CA SER A 329 3.54 -21.96 4.91
C SER A 329 2.27 -22.70 4.47
N GLU A 330 2.42 -23.67 3.57
CA GLU A 330 1.30 -24.57 3.22
C GLU A 330 0.80 -25.35 4.45
N ALA A 331 1.67 -25.59 5.45
CA ALA A 331 1.28 -26.21 6.71
C ALA A 331 0.35 -25.29 7.52
N ASP A 332 0.73 -24.01 7.69
CA ASP A 332 -0.12 -23.01 8.36
C ASP A 332 -1.47 -22.85 7.62
N ARG A 333 -1.45 -22.85 6.28
CA ARG A 333 -2.69 -22.74 5.50
C ARG A 333 -3.62 -23.93 5.73
N ARG A 334 -3.07 -25.15 5.76
CA ARG A 334 -3.85 -26.36 6.02
C ARG A 334 -4.41 -26.36 7.45
N SER A 335 -3.60 -25.99 8.45
CA SER A 335 -4.08 -25.92 9.82
C SER A 335 -5.19 -24.87 10.01
N LEU A 336 -5.13 -23.74 9.30
CA LEU A 336 -6.21 -22.75 9.27
C LEU A 336 -7.49 -23.30 8.64
N ILE A 337 -7.38 -24.06 7.54
CA ILE A 337 -8.53 -24.71 6.90
C ILE A 337 -9.14 -25.77 7.81
N ASP A 338 -8.30 -26.58 8.45
CA ASP A 338 -8.74 -27.60 9.41
C ASP A 338 -9.42 -26.95 10.63
N ALA A 339 -8.99 -25.74 11.01
CA ALA A 339 -9.65 -24.89 12.02
C ALA A 339 -10.91 -24.16 11.52
N GLY A 340 -11.30 -24.34 10.25
CA GLY A 340 -12.55 -23.82 9.69
C GLY A 340 -12.47 -22.44 9.03
N ALA A 341 -11.27 -21.91 8.79
CA ALA A 341 -11.13 -20.65 8.07
C ALA A 341 -11.63 -20.75 6.63
N VAL A 342 -12.32 -19.71 6.18
CA VAL A 342 -12.81 -19.57 4.79
C VAL A 342 -12.09 -18.46 4.03
N GLY A 343 -11.44 -17.54 4.74
CA GLY A 343 -10.71 -16.41 4.16
C GLY A 343 -10.10 -15.50 5.21
N ASP A 344 -9.61 -14.35 4.76
CA ASP A 344 -8.95 -13.35 5.60
C ASP A 344 -9.31 -11.91 5.21
N VAL A 345 -9.30 -11.03 6.22
CA VAL A 345 -9.26 -9.57 6.05
C VAL A 345 -8.02 -9.05 6.76
N LEU A 346 -7.05 -8.52 6.00
CA LEU A 346 -5.75 -8.07 6.53
C LEU A 346 -5.02 -9.16 7.31
N TYR A 347 -5.00 -10.40 6.78
CA TYR A 347 -4.46 -11.60 7.44
C TYR A 347 -5.15 -12.02 8.74
N ASN A 348 -6.22 -11.37 9.14
CA ASN A 348 -7.07 -11.90 10.20
C ASN A 348 -8.00 -12.95 9.58
N PHE A 349 -7.72 -14.23 9.84
CA PHE A 349 -8.47 -15.35 9.29
C PHE A 349 -9.80 -15.54 10.02
N ILE A 350 -10.85 -15.77 9.25
CA ILE A 350 -12.24 -15.84 9.72
C ILE A 350 -12.94 -17.12 9.29
N ASP A 351 -13.86 -17.59 10.11
CA ASP A 351 -14.76 -18.71 9.82
C ASP A 351 -15.94 -18.27 8.92
N LYS A 352 -16.78 -19.23 8.53
CA LYS A 352 -18.00 -18.98 7.74
C LYS A 352 -19.06 -18.09 8.44
N GLN A 353 -18.97 -17.89 9.76
CA GLN A 353 -19.83 -16.98 10.52
C GLN A 353 -19.24 -15.55 10.55
N GLY A 354 -18.01 -15.35 10.05
CA GLY A 354 -17.30 -14.08 10.12
C GLY A 354 -16.62 -13.82 11.47
N ASN A 355 -16.46 -14.84 12.32
CA ASN A 355 -15.70 -14.74 13.56
C ASN A 355 -14.22 -14.99 13.28
N LEU A 356 -13.34 -14.33 14.04
CA LEU A 356 -11.93 -14.68 14.04
C LEU A 356 -11.76 -16.11 14.54
N ILE A 357 -10.98 -16.90 13.81
CA ILE A 357 -10.64 -18.24 14.29
C ILE A 357 -9.58 -18.15 15.40
N ASP A 358 -9.74 -18.98 16.42
CA ASP A 358 -8.74 -19.14 17.47
C ASP A 358 -7.60 -20.02 16.93
N HIS A 359 -6.56 -19.36 16.40
CA HIS A 359 -5.44 -20.03 15.73
C HIS A 359 -4.15 -19.23 15.89
N GLU A 360 -3.03 -19.93 16.05
CA GLU A 360 -1.72 -19.34 16.32
C GLU A 360 -1.32 -18.27 15.29
N VAL A 361 -1.61 -18.48 14.00
CA VAL A 361 -1.34 -17.47 12.95
C VAL A 361 -1.96 -16.12 13.29
N ASN A 362 -3.24 -16.06 13.69
CA ASN A 362 -3.92 -14.79 14.02
C ASN A 362 -3.24 -14.05 15.17
N SER A 363 -2.69 -14.78 16.14
CA SER A 363 -1.96 -14.19 17.26
C SER A 363 -0.64 -13.52 16.86
N ARG A 364 -0.09 -13.86 15.68
CA ARG A 364 1.19 -13.35 15.15
C ARG A 364 1.07 -12.31 14.04
N VAL A 365 -0.16 -11.97 13.62
CA VAL A 365 -0.39 -10.97 12.56
C VAL A 365 -0.14 -9.55 13.07
N ILE A 366 0.64 -8.77 12.32
CA ILE A 366 0.87 -7.34 12.56
C ILE A 366 -0.12 -6.53 11.70
N SER A 367 -1.36 -6.45 12.15
CA SER A 367 -2.42 -5.69 11.48
C SER A 367 -3.25 -4.90 12.49
N VAL A 368 -4.00 -3.94 11.98
CA VAL A 368 -5.03 -3.27 12.76
C VAL A 368 -6.08 -4.27 13.25
N ASN A 369 -6.57 -4.08 14.47
CA ASN A 369 -7.67 -4.87 15.01
C ASN A 369 -8.97 -4.60 14.22
N LEU A 370 -9.68 -5.67 13.84
CA LEU A 370 -10.92 -5.56 13.05
C LEU A 370 -12.05 -4.81 13.79
N ASP A 371 -12.11 -4.86 15.12
CA ASP A 371 -13.08 -4.10 15.90
C ASP A 371 -12.84 -2.59 15.82
N ARG A 372 -11.57 -2.17 15.71
CA ARG A 372 -11.25 -0.76 15.46
C ARG A 372 -11.73 -0.33 14.08
N LEU A 373 -11.48 -1.17 13.06
CA LEU A 373 -11.93 -0.91 11.70
C LEU A 373 -13.46 -0.84 11.56
N ARG A 374 -14.21 -1.61 12.36
CA ARG A 374 -15.69 -1.52 12.38
C ARG A 374 -16.19 -0.12 12.77
N ARG A 375 -15.39 0.67 13.48
CA ARG A 375 -15.75 2.03 13.92
C ARG A 375 -15.46 3.12 12.88
N THR A 376 -14.63 2.83 11.88
CA THR A 376 -14.34 3.76 10.79
C THR A 376 -15.65 4.13 10.08
N PRO A 377 -16.00 5.42 9.87
CA PRO A 377 -17.29 5.81 9.30
C PRO A 377 -17.54 5.18 7.92
N GLU A 378 -16.60 5.30 6.99
CA GLU A 378 -16.69 4.69 5.67
C GLU A 378 -15.78 3.47 5.55
N ARG A 379 -16.38 2.30 5.33
CA ARG A 379 -15.68 1.02 5.20
C ARG A 379 -15.98 0.48 3.81
N VAL A 380 -15.02 0.63 2.89
CA VAL A 380 -15.17 0.25 1.49
C VAL A 380 -14.52 -1.10 1.25
N LEU A 381 -15.34 -2.13 1.04
CA LEU A 381 -14.89 -3.46 0.69
C LEU A 381 -14.84 -3.61 -0.84
N ILE A 382 -13.65 -3.85 -1.38
CA ILE A 382 -13.41 -3.92 -2.82
C ILE A 382 -12.90 -5.32 -3.15
N SER A 383 -13.79 -6.21 -3.57
CA SER A 383 -13.44 -7.60 -3.85
C SER A 383 -14.53 -8.31 -4.63
N GLY A 384 -14.13 -9.30 -5.42
CA GLY A 384 -15.01 -10.18 -6.18
C GLY A 384 -14.21 -11.36 -6.74
N GLY A 385 -14.90 -12.27 -7.39
CA GLY A 385 -14.39 -13.52 -7.93
C GLY A 385 -15.04 -14.75 -7.29
N PRO A 386 -15.35 -15.80 -8.08
CA PRO A 386 -16.01 -17.00 -7.59
C PRO A 386 -15.18 -17.72 -6.51
N GLU A 387 -13.85 -17.60 -6.54
CA GLU A 387 -12.95 -18.23 -5.58
C GLU A 387 -13.02 -17.61 -4.17
N LYS A 388 -13.70 -16.47 -4.02
CA LYS A 388 -13.81 -15.70 -2.77
C LYS A 388 -15.21 -15.70 -2.16
N LEU A 389 -16.17 -16.43 -2.73
CA LEU A 389 -17.57 -16.33 -2.33
C LEU A 389 -17.78 -16.53 -0.82
N HIS A 390 -17.24 -17.61 -0.25
CA HIS A 390 -17.34 -17.87 1.20
C HIS A 390 -16.62 -16.83 2.06
N ALA A 391 -15.44 -16.37 1.61
CA ALA A 391 -14.69 -15.34 2.30
C ALA A 391 -15.42 -13.99 2.29
N LEU A 392 -16.08 -13.65 1.18
CA LEU A 392 -16.91 -12.45 1.04
C LEU A 392 -18.12 -12.49 1.97
N LEU A 393 -18.87 -13.60 1.99
CA LEU A 393 -20.01 -13.78 2.90
C LEU A 393 -19.60 -13.59 4.37
N ALA A 394 -18.50 -14.23 4.77
CA ALA A 394 -17.94 -14.06 6.11
C ALA A 394 -17.52 -12.60 6.36
N SER A 395 -16.79 -11.99 5.42
CA SER A 395 -16.26 -10.62 5.56
C SER A 395 -17.34 -9.54 5.61
N LEU A 396 -18.47 -9.74 4.93
CA LEU A 396 -19.63 -8.83 5.01
C LEU A 396 -20.17 -8.77 6.44
N THR A 397 -20.19 -9.90 7.16
CA THR A 397 -20.55 -9.96 8.57
C THR A 397 -19.42 -9.43 9.46
N THR A 398 -18.17 -9.78 9.16
CA THR A 398 -17.01 -9.37 9.94
C THR A 398 -16.78 -7.87 9.89
N ILE A 399 -16.82 -7.22 8.74
CA ILE A 399 -16.45 -5.80 8.60
C ILE A 399 -17.67 -4.89 8.63
N LYS A 400 -18.85 -5.39 8.25
CA LYS A 400 -20.08 -4.61 8.03
C LYS A 400 -19.77 -3.38 7.17
N PRO A 401 -19.28 -3.56 5.93
CA PRO A 401 -18.86 -2.44 5.09
C PRO A 401 -20.03 -1.48 4.84
N THR A 402 -19.74 -0.18 4.78
CA THR A 402 -20.74 0.81 4.31
C THR A 402 -20.87 0.76 2.81
N THR A 403 -19.76 0.54 2.11
CA THR A 403 -19.73 0.45 0.64
C THR A 403 -19.12 -0.86 0.20
N PHE A 404 -19.79 -1.58 -0.71
CA PHE A 404 -19.29 -2.80 -1.30
C PHE A 404 -19.13 -2.63 -2.82
N VAL A 405 -17.93 -2.89 -3.34
CA VAL A 405 -17.61 -2.84 -4.77
C VAL A 405 -17.22 -4.24 -5.25
N THR A 406 -18.01 -4.78 -6.17
CA THR A 406 -17.87 -6.14 -6.71
C THR A 406 -18.20 -6.19 -8.19
N ASP A 407 -18.05 -7.35 -8.82
CA ASP A 407 -18.56 -7.62 -10.17
C ASP A 407 -19.95 -8.26 -10.17
N GLU A 408 -20.59 -8.20 -11.33
CA GLU A 408 -21.92 -8.72 -11.61
C GLU A 408 -22.11 -10.20 -11.22
N GLN A 409 -21.14 -11.05 -11.49
CA GLN A 409 -21.28 -12.50 -11.30
C GLN A 409 -21.15 -12.86 -9.82
N THR A 410 -20.20 -12.22 -9.13
CA THR A 410 -20.09 -12.33 -7.68
C THR A 410 -21.34 -11.76 -6.98
N ALA A 411 -21.89 -10.64 -7.44
CA ALA A 411 -23.13 -10.07 -6.89
C ALA A 411 -24.28 -11.06 -6.94
N LYS A 412 -24.54 -11.66 -8.11
CA LYS A 412 -25.57 -12.69 -8.28
C LYS A 412 -25.33 -13.91 -7.39
N ALA A 413 -24.08 -14.39 -7.31
CA ALA A 413 -23.74 -15.54 -6.47
C ALA A 413 -23.94 -15.28 -4.97
N LEU A 414 -23.65 -14.06 -4.50
CA LEU A 414 -23.89 -13.65 -3.12
C LEU A 414 -25.39 -13.62 -2.79
N LEU A 415 -26.21 -13.05 -3.68
CA LEU A 415 -27.67 -13.00 -3.50
C LEU A 415 -28.28 -14.40 -3.44
N LEU A 416 -27.88 -15.29 -4.36
CA LEU A 416 -28.33 -16.68 -4.35
C LEU A 416 -27.96 -17.41 -3.04
N ALA A 417 -26.76 -17.15 -2.50
CA ALA A 417 -26.34 -17.74 -1.23
C ALA A 417 -27.12 -17.18 -0.03
N ALA A 418 -27.51 -15.90 -0.07
CA ALA A 418 -28.31 -15.27 0.97
C ALA A 418 -29.74 -15.84 1.02
N GLU A 419 -30.36 -16.08 -0.15
CA GLU A 419 -31.69 -16.71 -0.25
C GLU A 419 -31.71 -18.13 0.34
N GLN A 420 -30.65 -18.91 0.08
CA GLN A 420 -30.50 -20.27 0.62
C GLN A 420 -30.29 -20.31 2.13
N THR A 421 -29.81 -19.23 2.74
CA THR A 421 -29.58 -19.15 4.19
C THR A 421 -30.85 -18.68 4.94
N ASN A 422 -31.77 -18.00 4.24
CA ASN A 422 -33.05 -17.51 4.77
C ASN A 422 -34.22 -18.49 4.58
N THR A 423 -33.99 -19.62 3.90
CA THR A 423 -34.95 -20.72 3.72
C THR A 423 -34.58 -21.87 4.64
#